data_AF-A0A4Q2YTH3-F1
#
_entry.id   AF-A0A4Q2YTH3-F1
#
_cell.length_a   1.000
_cell.length_b   1.000
_cell.length_c   1.000
_cell.angle_alpha   90.00
_cell.angle_beta   90.00
_cell.angle_gamma   90.00
#
_symmetry.space_group_name_H-M   'P 1'
#
loop_
_entity.id
_entity.type
_entity.pdbx_description
1 polymer ?
#
loop_
_entity_poly.entity_id
_entity_poly.type
_entity_poly.pdbx_seq_one_letter_code
_entity_poly.pdbx_strand_id
1 'polypeptide(L)'
;MGQEFERILNRFLALSPAGLERAVLALIDEKGIDEGNRGALMGFILTKLAEDSPQALLKILPRLPVFPGAEAEDARVRDMFASNALENWAKADPDAAAAWIGDHREQFSGSFGEGVKQRVIAGAASKDPVRAFELVNEMGITDQERAVMSITRAAKGEEGRTAALAALRDYLPVSGGVEKEKMLDKGIGELAARSFRQGRSPA
;
A
#
# COMPACT_ATOMS: atom_id res chain seq x y z
N MET A 1 17.07 -10.79 -21.91
CA MET A 1 15.69 -10.45 -22.36
C MET A 1 15.77 -9.90 -23.77
N GLY A 2 14.85 -10.26 -24.67
CA GLY A 2 14.91 -9.91 -26.10
C GLY A 2 14.20 -8.58 -26.44
N GLN A 3 14.60 -7.93 -27.53
CA GLN A 3 14.03 -6.65 -28.01
C GLN A 3 12.50 -6.68 -28.18
N GLU A 4 11.94 -7.84 -28.51
CA GLU A 4 10.50 -7.99 -28.66
C GLU A 4 9.75 -7.85 -27.33
N PHE A 5 10.32 -8.37 -26.23
CA PHE A 5 9.75 -8.25 -24.89
C PHE A 5 9.74 -6.79 -24.42
N GLU A 6 10.83 -6.05 -24.63
CA GLU A 6 10.90 -4.61 -24.30
C GLU A 6 9.90 -3.79 -25.10
N ARG A 7 9.71 -4.09 -26.39
CA ARG A 7 8.69 -3.44 -27.21
C ARG A 7 7.28 -3.69 -26.68
N ILE A 8 6.98 -4.92 -26.25
CA ILE A 8 5.68 -5.28 -25.67
C ILE A 8 5.45 -4.54 -24.35
N LEU A 9 6.44 -4.52 -23.46
CA LEU A 9 6.38 -3.77 -22.21
C LEU A 9 6.14 -2.27 -22.42
N ASN A 10 6.85 -1.66 -23.38
CA ASN A 10 6.66 -0.25 -23.71
C ASN A 10 5.24 0.07 -24.21
N ARG A 11 4.60 -0.88 -24.91
CA ARG A 11 3.20 -0.72 -25.31
C ARG A 11 2.26 -0.79 -24.10
N PHE A 12 2.51 -1.69 -23.15
CA PHE A 12 1.74 -1.76 -21.91
C PHE A 12 1.91 -0.49 -21.06
N LEU A 13 3.12 0.08 -20.99
CA LEU A 13 3.37 1.33 -20.28
C LEU A 13 2.52 2.50 -20.78
N ALA A 14 2.21 2.53 -22.07
CA ALA A 14 1.40 3.57 -22.70
C ALA A 14 -0.12 3.35 -22.59
N LEU A 15 -0.57 2.22 -22.04
CA LEU A 15 -2.01 1.95 -21.91
C LEU A 15 -2.62 2.74 -20.76
N SER A 16 -3.87 3.19 -20.99
CA SER A 16 -4.72 3.68 -19.91
C SER A 16 -5.10 2.55 -18.95
N PRO A 17 -5.59 2.86 -17.74
CA PRO A 17 -6.06 1.85 -16.80
C PRO A 17 -7.08 0.87 -17.38
N ALA A 18 -8.06 1.37 -18.14
CA ALA A 18 -9.01 0.51 -18.85
C ALA A 18 -8.34 -0.34 -19.95
N GLY A 19 -7.27 0.16 -20.56
CA GLY A 19 -6.43 -0.60 -21.48
C GLY A 19 -5.67 -1.72 -20.77
N LEU A 20 -5.11 -1.45 -19.59
CA LEU A 20 -4.41 -2.44 -18.76
C LEU A 20 -5.37 -3.51 -18.24
N GLU A 21 -6.57 -3.15 -17.80
CA GLU A 21 -7.61 -4.12 -17.42
C GLU A 21 -7.94 -5.07 -18.58
N ARG A 22 -8.16 -4.52 -19.79
CA ARG A 22 -8.38 -5.36 -20.99
C ARG A 22 -7.17 -6.22 -21.33
N ALA A 23 -5.96 -5.70 -21.14
CA ALA A 23 -4.72 -6.44 -21.38
C ALA A 23 -4.60 -7.65 -20.43
N VAL A 24 -4.96 -7.50 -19.15
CA VAL A 24 -5.00 -8.62 -18.20
C VAL A 24 -5.94 -9.71 -18.68
N LEU A 25 -7.17 -9.35 -19.06
CA LEU A 25 -8.16 -10.32 -19.54
C LEU A 25 -7.68 -11.02 -20.82
N ALA A 26 -7.12 -10.28 -21.77
CA ALA A 26 -6.56 -10.85 -23.00
C ALA A 26 -5.37 -11.79 -22.72
N LEU A 27 -4.50 -11.43 -21.77
CA LEU A 27 -3.38 -12.25 -21.34
C LEU A 27 -3.82 -13.51 -20.61
N ILE A 28 -5.01 -13.58 -20.04
CA ILE A 28 -5.51 -14.83 -19.44
C ILE A 28 -5.88 -15.82 -20.54
N ASP A 29 -6.53 -15.36 -21.61
CA ASP A 29 -7.05 -16.21 -22.68
C ASP A 29 -6.01 -16.58 -23.76
N GLU A 30 -4.89 -15.86 -23.82
CA GLU A 30 -3.84 -16.07 -24.83
C GLU A 30 -3.13 -17.42 -24.66
N LYS A 31 -3.11 -18.27 -25.68
CA LYS A 31 -2.49 -19.62 -25.59
C LYS A 31 -1.06 -19.67 -26.12
N GLY A 32 -0.62 -18.65 -26.86
CA GLY A 32 0.69 -18.59 -27.52
C GLY A 32 1.84 -18.10 -26.64
N ILE A 33 1.58 -17.70 -25.39
CA ILE A 33 2.59 -17.22 -24.43
C ILE A 33 2.89 -18.34 -23.44
N ASP A 34 4.17 -18.63 -23.21
CA ASP A 34 4.57 -19.58 -22.17
C ASP A 34 4.28 -19.02 -20.76
N GLU A 35 4.18 -19.93 -19.79
CA GLU A 35 3.74 -19.58 -18.43
C GLU A 35 4.67 -18.57 -17.73
N GLY A 36 5.98 -18.64 -17.99
CA GLY A 36 6.96 -17.73 -17.39
C GLY A 36 6.78 -16.30 -17.90
N ASN A 37 6.69 -16.12 -19.22
CA ASN A 37 6.45 -14.81 -19.83
C ASN A 37 5.06 -14.27 -19.46
N ARG A 38 4.03 -15.13 -19.36
CA ARG A 38 2.70 -14.72 -18.90
C ARG A 38 2.73 -14.20 -17.47
N GLY A 39 3.37 -14.94 -16.56
CA GLY A 39 3.54 -14.53 -15.17
C GLY A 39 4.27 -13.19 -15.04
N ALA A 40 5.34 -12.98 -15.81
CA ALA A 40 6.08 -11.72 -15.81
C ALA A 40 5.24 -10.54 -16.31
N LEU A 41 4.50 -10.70 -17.42
CA LEU A 41 3.63 -9.67 -17.96
C LEU A 41 2.45 -9.35 -17.02
N MET A 42 1.85 -10.39 -16.43
CA MET A 42 0.80 -10.24 -15.42
C MET A 42 1.32 -9.48 -14.20
N GLY A 43 2.46 -9.89 -13.64
CA GLY A 43 3.06 -9.20 -12.49
C GLY A 43 3.36 -7.73 -12.77
N PHE A 44 3.85 -7.42 -13.98
CA PHE A 44 4.08 -6.05 -14.43
C PHE A 44 2.77 -5.23 -14.50
N ILE A 45 1.74 -5.74 -15.18
CA ILE A 45 0.49 -5.02 -15.37
C ILE A 45 -0.25 -4.82 -14.05
N LEU A 46 -0.28 -5.85 -13.18
CA LEU A 46 -0.91 -5.75 -11.87
C LEU A 46 -0.19 -4.74 -10.98
N THR A 47 1.14 -4.69 -11.02
CA THR A 47 1.92 -3.65 -10.31
C THR A 47 1.55 -2.26 -10.82
N LYS A 48 1.52 -2.07 -12.13
CA LYS A 48 1.14 -0.78 -12.74
C LYS A 48 -0.29 -0.37 -12.37
N LEU A 49 -1.24 -1.31 -12.39
CA LEU A 49 -2.61 -1.05 -11.95
C LEU A 49 -2.67 -0.69 -10.46
N ALA A 50 -1.88 -1.33 -9.60
CA ALA A 50 -1.82 -0.99 -8.18
C ALA A 50 -1.36 0.47 -7.95
N GLU A 51 -0.52 1.00 -8.84
CA GLU A 51 0.02 2.35 -8.76
C GLU A 51 -0.90 3.39 -9.39
N ASP A 52 -1.36 3.12 -10.62
CA ASP A 52 -2.08 4.10 -11.44
C ASP A 52 -3.60 4.07 -11.24
N SER A 53 -4.16 2.93 -10.85
CA SER A 53 -5.60 2.71 -10.71
C SER A 53 -5.92 1.60 -9.71
N PRO A 54 -5.62 1.83 -8.42
CA PRO A 54 -5.75 0.81 -7.39
C PRO A 54 -7.16 0.24 -7.29
N GLN A 55 -8.19 1.05 -7.54
CA GLN A 55 -9.59 0.59 -7.56
C GLN A 55 -9.85 -0.42 -8.69
N ALA A 56 -9.26 -0.20 -9.87
CA ALA A 56 -9.38 -1.12 -10.99
C ALA A 56 -8.71 -2.46 -10.64
N LEU A 57 -7.51 -2.43 -10.03
CA LEU A 57 -6.84 -3.64 -9.57
C LEU A 57 -7.70 -4.43 -8.56
N LEU A 58 -8.20 -3.75 -7.52
CA LEU A 58 -9.02 -4.37 -6.48
C LEU A 58 -10.28 -5.04 -7.06
N LYS A 59 -10.89 -4.43 -8.09
CA LYS A 59 -12.05 -4.99 -8.78
C LYS A 59 -11.73 -6.24 -9.61
N ILE A 60 -10.56 -6.29 -10.25
CA ILE A 60 -10.21 -7.42 -11.12
C ILE A 60 -9.57 -8.57 -10.38
N LEU A 61 -8.90 -8.31 -9.23
CA LEU A 61 -8.16 -9.33 -8.48
C LEU A 61 -8.99 -10.61 -8.27
N PRO A 62 -10.23 -10.58 -7.72
CA PRO A 62 -11.03 -11.78 -7.51
C PRO A 62 -11.37 -12.57 -8.79
N ARG A 63 -11.22 -11.96 -9.96
CA ARG A 63 -11.57 -12.52 -11.27
C ARG A 63 -10.39 -13.14 -12.01
N LEU A 64 -9.17 -12.92 -11.51
CA LEU A 64 -7.96 -13.51 -12.11
C LEU A 64 -7.96 -15.02 -11.89
N PRO A 65 -7.41 -15.81 -12.83
CA PRO A 65 -7.15 -17.23 -12.60
C PRO A 65 -6.21 -17.41 -11.41
N VAL A 66 -6.21 -18.61 -10.83
CA VAL A 66 -5.27 -18.99 -9.76
C VAL A 66 -3.85 -18.81 -10.28
N PHE A 67 -3.05 -18.04 -9.56
CA PHE A 67 -1.63 -17.89 -9.87
C PHE A 67 -0.93 -19.25 -9.73
N PRO A 68 0.00 -19.61 -10.63
CA PRO A 68 0.71 -20.88 -10.54
C PRO A 68 1.38 -21.05 -9.16
N GLY A 69 1.12 -22.17 -8.49
CA GLY A 69 1.61 -22.44 -7.14
C GLY A 69 0.62 -23.24 -6.30
N ALA A 70 0.90 -23.37 -5.01
CA ALA A 70 -0.09 -23.89 -4.06
C ALA A 70 -1.21 -22.86 -3.81
N GLU A 71 -2.40 -23.29 -3.41
CA GLU A 71 -3.53 -22.38 -3.11
C GLU A 71 -3.17 -21.28 -2.08
N ALA A 72 -2.38 -21.64 -1.07
CA ALA A 72 -1.89 -20.68 -0.08
C ALA A 72 -0.92 -19.62 -0.67
N GLU A 73 -0.24 -19.95 -1.77
CA GLU A 73 0.64 -19.03 -2.48
C GLU A 73 -0.17 -18.04 -3.33
N ASP A 74 -1.21 -18.52 -4.02
CA ASP A 74 -2.16 -17.68 -4.76
C ASP A 74 -2.81 -16.63 -3.83
N ALA A 75 -3.32 -17.06 -2.66
CA ALA A 75 -3.90 -16.15 -1.68
C ALA A 75 -2.90 -15.06 -1.25
N ARG A 76 -1.66 -15.43 -0.93
CA ARG A 76 -0.61 -14.47 -0.55
C ARG A 76 -0.26 -13.48 -1.66
N VAL A 77 -0.22 -13.93 -2.91
CA VAL A 77 0.05 -13.06 -4.06
C VAL A 77 -1.08 -12.04 -4.25
N ARG A 78 -2.33 -12.48 -4.16
CA ARG A 78 -3.51 -11.58 -4.23
C ARG A 78 -3.51 -10.57 -3.11
N ASP A 79 -3.25 -11.03 -1.89
CA ASP A 79 -3.14 -10.22 -0.69
C ASP A 79 -2.06 -9.13 -0.81
N MET A 80 -0.90 -9.48 -1.39
CA MET A 80 0.17 -8.53 -1.68
C MET A 80 -0.28 -7.43 -2.65
N PHE A 81 -0.92 -7.80 -3.77
CA PHE A 81 -1.41 -6.84 -4.75
C PHE A 81 -2.52 -5.95 -4.18
N ALA A 82 -3.48 -6.52 -3.44
CA ALA A 82 -4.53 -5.76 -2.77
C ALA A 82 -3.95 -4.77 -1.75
N SER A 83 -3.00 -5.22 -0.94
CA SER A 83 -2.30 -4.37 0.04
C SER A 83 -1.56 -3.21 -0.61
N ASN A 84 -0.84 -3.47 -1.71
CA ASN A 84 -0.12 -2.44 -2.46
C ASN A 84 -1.10 -1.43 -3.10
N ALA A 85 -2.21 -1.90 -3.66
CA ALA A 85 -3.24 -1.05 -4.24
C ALA A 85 -3.84 -0.11 -3.19
N LEU A 86 -4.24 -0.65 -2.04
CA LEU A 86 -4.82 0.13 -0.96
C LEU A 86 -3.84 1.14 -0.37
N GLU A 87 -2.57 0.78 -0.23
CA GLU A 87 -1.51 1.71 0.15
C GLU A 87 -1.38 2.86 -0.84
N ASN A 88 -1.33 2.57 -2.14
CA ASN A 88 -1.20 3.59 -3.18
C ASN A 88 -2.45 4.47 -3.30
N TRP A 89 -3.64 3.89 -3.15
CA TRP A 89 -4.87 4.66 -3.07
C TRP A 89 -4.83 5.61 -1.89
N ALA A 90 -4.42 5.14 -0.71
CA ALA A 90 -4.36 5.96 0.49
C ALA A 90 -3.37 7.14 0.40
N LYS A 91 -2.33 7.05 -0.46
CA LYS A 91 -1.44 8.19 -0.75
C LYS A 91 -2.19 9.35 -1.44
N ALA A 92 -3.22 9.03 -2.24
CA ALA A 92 -4.01 10.00 -2.98
C ALA A 92 -5.26 10.44 -2.21
N ASP A 93 -6.02 9.46 -1.70
CA ASP A 93 -7.31 9.60 -1.05
C ASP A 93 -7.43 8.57 0.10
N PRO A 94 -6.98 8.94 1.31
CA PRO A 94 -6.95 8.03 2.45
C PRO A 94 -8.35 7.64 2.95
N ASP A 95 -9.33 8.53 2.82
CA ASP A 95 -10.69 8.28 3.26
C ASP A 95 -11.40 7.27 2.37
N ALA A 96 -11.26 7.41 1.05
CA ALA A 96 -11.85 6.45 0.13
C ALA A 96 -11.21 5.06 0.26
N ALA A 97 -9.89 4.98 0.49
CA ALA A 97 -9.21 3.71 0.73
C ALA A 97 -9.69 3.04 2.04
N ALA A 98 -9.85 3.82 3.12
CA ALA A 98 -10.36 3.33 4.39
C ALA A 98 -11.83 2.88 4.30
N ALA A 99 -12.68 3.66 3.62
CA ALA A 99 -14.07 3.32 3.36
C ALA A 99 -14.19 2.00 2.59
N TRP A 100 -13.36 1.82 1.55
CA TRP A 100 -13.34 0.57 0.78
C TRP A 100 -13.03 -0.64 1.67
N ILE A 101 -12.06 -0.54 2.60
CA ILE A 101 -11.75 -1.63 3.55
C ILE A 101 -12.96 -1.92 4.45
N GLY A 102 -13.66 -0.87 4.91
CA GLY A 102 -14.89 -1.02 5.69
C GLY A 102 -15.98 -1.79 4.94
N ASP A 103 -16.18 -1.47 3.66
CA ASP A 103 -17.14 -2.13 2.78
C ASP A 103 -16.77 -3.60 2.48
N HIS A 104 -15.48 -3.95 2.58
CA HIS A 104 -14.96 -5.28 2.27
C HIS A 104 -14.39 -6.00 3.50
N ARG A 105 -14.84 -5.64 4.71
CA ARG A 105 -14.29 -6.10 6.01
C ARG A 105 -14.07 -7.60 6.15
N GLU A 106 -14.88 -8.43 5.50
CA GLU A 106 -14.77 -9.89 5.55
C GLU A 106 -13.45 -10.37 4.95
N GLN A 107 -12.99 -9.74 3.86
CA GLN A 107 -11.72 -10.01 3.20
C GLN A 107 -10.51 -9.51 4.02
N PHE A 108 -10.70 -8.52 4.90
CA PHE A 108 -9.64 -7.88 5.69
C PHE A 108 -9.81 -8.14 7.19
N SER A 109 -10.04 -9.40 7.53
CA SER A 109 -10.11 -9.88 8.92
C SER A 109 -8.78 -10.49 9.39
N GLY A 110 -8.63 -10.60 10.71
CA GLY A 110 -7.44 -11.21 11.33
C GLY A 110 -6.13 -10.46 11.06
N SER A 111 -5.01 -11.18 11.10
CA SER A 111 -3.67 -10.60 10.98
C SER A 111 -3.38 -10.00 9.59
N PHE A 112 -3.98 -10.56 8.53
CA PHE A 112 -3.87 -9.98 7.19
C PHE A 112 -4.55 -8.60 7.15
N GLY A 113 -5.78 -8.51 7.66
CA GLY A 113 -6.50 -7.25 7.79
C GLY A 113 -5.71 -6.18 8.53
N GLU A 114 -5.13 -6.51 9.69
CA GLU A 114 -4.27 -5.56 10.42
C GLU A 114 -3.06 -5.11 9.59
N GLY A 115 -2.42 -6.02 8.84
CA GLY A 115 -1.33 -5.68 7.93
C GLY A 115 -1.73 -4.70 6.82
N VAL A 116 -2.94 -4.86 6.26
CA VAL A 116 -3.49 -3.98 5.23
C VAL A 116 -3.81 -2.60 5.80
N LYS A 117 -4.49 -2.54 6.96
CA LYS A 117 -4.78 -1.26 7.63
C LYS A 117 -3.50 -0.48 7.94
N GLN A 118 -2.44 -1.17 8.39
CA GLN A 118 -1.12 -0.58 8.64
C GLN A 118 -0.50 0.03 7.38
N ARG A 119 -0.68 -0.60 6.22
CA ARG A 119 -0.22 -0.06 4.93
C ARG A 119 -1.05 1.15 4.49
N VAL A 120 -2.36 1.14 4.70
CA VAL A 120 -3.22 2.30 4.40
C VAL A 120 -2.81 3.52 5.20
N ILE A 121 -2.62 3.41 6.52
CA ILE A 121 -2.17 4.56 7.33
C ILE A 121 -0.75 5.02 6.94
N ALA A 122 0.12 4.12 6.48
CA ALA A 122 1.44 4.51 5.97
C ALA A 122 1.32 5.28 4.64
N GLY A 123 0.41 4.86 3.75
CA GLY A 123 0.07 5.59 2.53
C GLY A 123 -0.45 6.99 2.84
N ALA A 124 -1.45 7.08 3.72
CA ALA A 124 -2.03 8.35 4.18
C ALA A 124 -0.96 9.29 4.77
N ALA A 125 -0.13 8.77 5.69
CA ALA A 125 0.89 9.53 6.39
C ALA A 125 1.99 10.10 5.49
N SER A 126 2.15 9.55 4.28
CA SER A 126 3.12 10.08 3.32
C SER A 126 2.75 11.46 2.78
N LYS A 127 1.48 11.86 2.93
CA LYS A 127 0.91 13.15 2.50
C LYS A 127 0.31 13.92 3.68
N ASP A 128 -0.44 13.23 4.55
CA ASP A 128 -1.14 13.81 5.69
C ASP A 128 -0.97 12.93 6.95
N PRO A 129 0.08 13.19 7.75
CA PRO A 129 0.29 12.49 9.01
C PRO A 129 -0.83 12.68 10.03
N VAL A 130 -1.53 13.82 10.02
CA VAL A 130 -2.63 14.10 10.97
C VAL A 130 -3.77 13.14 10.68
N ARG A 131 -4.24 13.11 9.43
CA ARG A 131 -5.32 12.20 9.02
C ARG A 131 -4.96 10.74 9.24
N ALA A 132 -3.70 10.37 9.01
CA ALA A 132 -3.24 9.00 9.25
C ALA A 132 -3.38 8.55 10.71
N PHE A 133 -3.17 9.45 11.69
CA PHE A 133 -3.39 9.15 13.11
C PHE A 133 -4.87 9.02 13.46
N GLU A 134 -5.74 9.83 12.86
CA GLU A 134 -7.20 9.69 13.03
C GLU A 134 -7.69 8.33 12.54
N LEU A 135 -7.21 7.91 11.37
CA LEU A 135 -7.52 6.61 10.77
C LEU A 135 -7.12 5.42 11.65
N VAL A 136 -6.12 5.55 12.52
CA VAL A 136 -5.75 4.46 13.46
C VAL A 136 -6.94 4.06 14.32
N ASN A 137 -7.69 5.04 14.82
CA ASN A 137 -8.87 4.79 15.65
C ASN A 137 -10.08 4.39 14.80
N GLU A 138 -10.33 5.08 13.69
CA GLU A 138 -11.49 4.82 12.82
C GLU A 138 -11.47 3.41 12.21
N MET A 139 -10.28 2.92 11.85
CA MET A 139 -10.10 1.58 11.30
C MET A 139 -9.95 0.50 12.38
N GLY A 140 -9.98 0.89 13.66
CA GLY A 140 -9.85 -0.02 14.80
C GLY A 140 -8.52 -0.77 14.81
N ILE A 141 -7.41 -0.08 14.50
CA ILE A 141 -6.07 -0.69 14.51
C ILE A 141 -5.67 -0.96 15.95
N THR A 142 -5.33 -2.22 16.23
CA THR A 142 -5.04 -2.68 17.59
C THR A 142 -3.57 -2.51 17.97
N ASP A 143 -2.66 -2.70 17.01
CA ASP A 143 -1.22 -2.48 17.19
C ASP A 143 -0.87 -1.00 16.99
N GLN A 144 -1.18 -0.20 18.02
CA GLN A 144 -0.99 1.25 18.02
C GLN A 144 0.50 1.64 17.98
N GLU A 145 1.38 0.86 18.59
CA GLU A 145 2.82 1.11 18.56
C GLU A 145 3.36 1.00 17.14
N ARG A 146 2.99 -0.08 16.43
CA ARG A 146 3.35 -0.24 15.03
C ARG A 146 2.73 0.84 14.15
N ALA A 147 1.51 1.28 14.44
CA ALA A 147 0.87 2.37 13.71
C ALA A 147 1.67 3.68 13.82
N VAL A 148 2.07 4.06 15.04
CA VAL A 148 2.93 5.22 15.30
C VAL A 148 4.23 5.13 14.49
N MET A 149 4.87 3.95 14.48
CA MET A 149 6.10 3.73 13.73
C MET A 149 5.88 3.83 12.21
N SER A 150 4.79 3.29 11.69
CA SER A 150 4.43 3.37 10.27
C SER A 150 4.22 4.81 9.83
N ILE A 151 3.48 5.60 10.62
CA ILE A 151 3.16 7.00 10.32
C ILE A 151 4.41 7.88 10.38
N THR A 152 5.18 7.79 11.47
CA THR A 152 6.41 8.60 11.62
C THR A 152 7.49 8.24 10.60
N ARG A 153 7.56 6.98 10.17
CA ARG A 153 8.43 6.55 9.05
C ARG A 153 7.94 7.04 7.69
N ALA A 154 6.64 7.15 7.48
CA ALA A 154 6.09 7.60 6.20
C ALA A 154 6.26 9.12 5.99
N ALA A 155 6.35 9.90 7.06
CA ALA A 155 6.53 11.35 7.01
C ALA A 155 7.77 11.78 6.19
N LYS A 156 7.55 12.61 5.17
CA LYS A 156 8.59 13.10 4.23
C LYS A 156 8.91 14.57 4.47
N GLY A 157 10.17 14.93 4.25
CA GLY A 157 10.64 16.31 4.41
C GLY A 157 10.58 16.82 5.85
N GLU A 158 11.01 18.06 6.04
CA GLU A 158 10.96 18.73 7.34
C GLU A 158 9.53 19.01 7.79
N GLU A 159 8.71 19.58 6.90
CA GLU A 159 7.31 19.90 7.15
C GLU A 159 6.51 18.67 7.58
N GLY A 160 6.62 17.55 6.84
CA GLY A 160 5.94 16.31 7.20
C GLY A 160 6.40 15.72 8.53
N ARG A 161 7.69 15.87 8.90
CA ARG A 161 8.18 15.43 10.22
C ARG A 161 7.61 16.28 11.35
N THR A 162 7.55 17.60 11.17
CA THR A 162 6.96 18.51 12.14
C THR A 162 5.46 18.24 12.31
N ALA A 163 4.74 18.05 11.21
CA ALA A 163 3.33 17.66 11.22
C ALA A 163 3.11 16.31 11.92
N ALA A 164 3.92 15.30 11.62
CA ALA A 164 3.84 13.99 12.28
C ALA A 164 4.12 14.07 13.79
N LEU A 165 5.06 14.92 14.22
CA LEU A 165 5.35 15.12 15.65
C LEU A 165 4.19 15.81 16.37
N ALA A 166 3.59 16.84 15.75
CA ALA A 166 2.41 17.50 16.29
C ALA A 166 1.23 16.51 16.40
N ALA A 167 0.93 15.80 15.30
CA ALA A 167 -0.13 14.81 15.26
C ALA A 167 0.07 13.67 16.28
N LEU A 168 1.31 13.21 16.47
CA LEU A 168 1.62 12.20 17.50
C LEU A 168 1.28 12.73 18.90
N ARG A 169 1.64 13.98 19.22
CA ARG A 169 1.32 14.58 20.52
C ARG A 169 -0.18 14.69 20.76
N ASP A 170 -0.94 14.99 19.71
CA ASP A 170 -2.41 15.10 19.78
C ASP A 170 -3.10 13.73 19.84
N TYR A 171 -2.50 12.72 19.21
CA TYR A 171 -3.01 11.34 19.21
C TYR A 171 -2.83 10.63 20.56
N LEU A 172 -1.72 10.86 21.26
CA LEU A 172 -1.39 10.13 22.50
C LEU A 172 -2.45 10.26 23.62
N PRO A 173 -3.06 11.43 23.89
CA PRO A 173 -4.13 11.54 24.88
C PRO A 173 -5.33 10.63 24.58
N VAL A 174 -5.72 10.50 23.31
CA VAL A 174 -6.90 9.75 22.88
C VAL A 174 -6.60 8.28 22.54
N SER A 175 -5.33 7.89 22.47
CA SER A 175 -4.95 6.50 22.27
C SER A 175 -5.25 5.64 23.51
N GLY A 176 -5.71 4.41 23.29
CA GLY A 176 -6.09 3.46 24.33
C GLY A 176 -4.91 2.69 24.95
N GLY A 177 -3.68 2.91 24.47
CA GLY A 177 -2.49 2.18 24.92
C GLY A 177 -1.96 2.63 26.28
N VAL A 178 -1.52 1.67 27.10
CA VAL A 178 -0.84 1.88 28.40
C VAL A 178 0.63 2.32 28.29
N GLU A 179 1.18 2.42 27.07
CA GLU A 179 2.60 2.71 26.82
C GLU A 179 2.82 4.03 26.04
N LYS A 180 2.07 5.09 26.41
CA LYS A 180 2.09 6.38 25.71
C LYS A 180 3.48 7.02 25.62
N GLU A 181 4.24 6.95 26.71
CA GLU A 181 5.61 7.48 26.79
C GLU A 181 6.56 6.75 25.83
N LYS A 182 6.51 5.41 25.82
CA LYS A 182 7.29 4.59 24.89
C LYS A 182 6.92 4.86 23.43
N MET A 183 5.63 5.05 23.11
CA MET A 183 5.19 5.42 21.76
C MET A 183 5.73 6.80 21.35
N LEU A 184 5.71 7.77 22.28
CA LEU A 184 6.27 9.09 22.06
C LEU A 184 7.78 9.01 21.78
N ASP A 185 8.53 8.29 22.62
CA ASP A 185 9.99 8.14 22.49
C ASP A 185 10.38 7.49 21.16
N LYS A 186 9.69 6.41 20.78
CA LYS A 186 9.94 5.73 19.50
C LYS A 186 9.60 6.63 18.31
N GLY A 187 8.47 7.33 18.36
CA GLY A 187 8.07 8.26 17.32
C GLY A 187 9.06 9.40 17.15
N ILE A 188 9.50 10.03 18.24
CA ILE A 188 10.54 11.07 18.22
C ILE A 188 11.85 10.51 17.68
N GLY A 189 12.27 9.32 18.14
CA GLY A 189 13.49 8.65 17.69
C GLY A 189 13.53 8.41 16.18
N GLU A 190 12.43 7.91 15.60
CA GLU A 190 12.34 7.69 14.14
C GLU A 190 12.39 9.02 13.37
N LEU A 191 11.66 10.03 13.81
CA LEU A 191 11.66 11.36 13.18
C LEU A 191 13.05 12.01 13.22
N ALA A 192 13.75 11.92 14.36
CA ALA A 192 15.11 12.42 14.51
C ALA A 192 16.11 11.66 13.61
N ALA A 193 16.03 10.32 13.58
CA ALA A 193 16.90 9.49 12.73
C ALA A 193 16.73 9.80 11.24
N ARG A 194 15.54 10.23 10.80
CA ARG A 194 15.31 10.66 9.41
C ARG A 194 15.93 12.03 9.11
N SER A 195 15.86 12.99 10.04
CA SER A 195 16.52 14.30 9.89
C SER A 195 18.03 14.14 9.63
N PHE A 196 18.71 13.26 10.37
CA PHE A 196 20.14 13.00 10.18
C PHE A 196 20.49 12.32 8.85
N ARG A 197 19.61 11.45 8.33
CA ARG A 197 19.84 10.75 7.04
C ARG A 197 19.69 11.71 5.85
N GLN A 198 18.70 12.60 5.88
CA GLN A 198 18.47 13.55 4.78
C GLN A 198 19.52 14.66 4.74
N GLY A 199 20.03 15.10 5.89
CA GLY A 199 21.15 16.07 5.94
C GLY A 199 22.50 15.53 5.45
N ARG A 200 22.60 14.23 5.14
CA ARG A 200 23.82 13.58 4.61
C ARG A 200 23.73 13.15 3.14
N SER A 201 22.60 13.41 2.46
CA SER A 201 22.52 13.18 1.01
C SER A 201 23.30 14.26 0.28
N PRO A 202 24.32 13.92 -0.53
CA PRO A 202 25.00 14.92 -1.37
C PRO A 202 23.99 15.48 -2.39
N ALA A 203 24.06 16.80 -2.58
CA ALA A 203 23.29 17.55 -3.59
C ALA A 203 23.69 17.17 -5.02
#